data_AF-A0A382EPF3-F1
#
_entry.id   AF-A0A382EPF3-F1
#
_cell.length_a   1.000
_cell.length_b   1.000
_cell.length_c   1.000
_cell.angle_alpha   90.00
_cell.angle_beta   90.00
_cell.angle_gamma   90.00
#
_symmetry.space_group_name_H-M   'P 1'
#
loop_
_entity.id
_entity.type
_entity.pdbx_description
1 polymer ?
#
loop_
_entity_poly.entity_id
_entity_poly.type
_entity_poly.pdbx_seq_one_letter_code
_entity_poly.pdbx_strand_id
1 'polypeptide(L)' 'MNLKGLIILPALALLPAVSMAQWSANVGYVSDYIYRGIFQTESSASAGIDYEGENGFSVGTWGADVGEGIETDLYF' A
#
# COMPACT_ATOMS: atom_id res chain seq x y z
N MET A 1 -40.57 27.86 -16.08
CA MET A 1 -39.53 28.19 -17.07
C MET A 1 -38.32 27.34 -16.78
N ASN A 2 -37.84 26.65 -17.81
CA ASN A 2 -37.03 25.45 -17.71
C ASN A 2 -35.54 25.83 -17.72
N LEU A 3 -34.78 25.50 -16.68
CA LEU A 3 -33.31 25.46 -16.83
C LEU A 3 -32.93 24.07 -17.33
N LYS A 4 -32.52 24.01 -18.60
CA LYS A 4 -31.96 22.83 -19.25
C LYS A 4 -30.63 22.51 -18.55
N GLY A 5 -30.58 21.39 -17.83
CA GLY A 5 -29.36 20.88 -17.21
C GLY A 5 -28.31 20.60 -18.28
N LEU A 6 -27.30 21.45 -18.35
CA LEU A 6 -26.11 21.21 -19.17
C LEU A 6 -25.21 20.25 -18.40
N ILE A 7 -25.24 18.96 -18.77
CA ILE A 7 -24.28 17.98 -18.28
C ILE A 7 -22.94 18.32 -18.93
N ILE A 8 -22.07 19.02 -18.20
CA ILE A 8 -20.67 19.18 -18.56
C ILE A 8 -19.97 17.88 -18.14
N LEU A 9 -19.68 17.03 -19.11
CA LEU A 9 -18.83 15.86 -18.93
C LEU A 9 -17.40 16.37 -18.62
N PRO A 10 -16.79 16.07 -17.47
CA PRO A 10 -15.37 16.31 -17.32
C PRO A 10 -14.66 15.27 -18.18
N ALA A 11 -14.17 15.68 -19.34
CA ALA A 11 -13.10 14.96 -20.02
C ALA A 11 -11.86 15.09 -19.12
N LEU A 12 -11.76 14.19 -18.14
CA LEU A 12 -10.60 14.09 -17.28
C LEU A 12 -9.44 13.71 -18.17
N ALA A 13 -8.52 14.66 -18.38
CA ALA A 13 -7.35 14.48 -19.20
C ALA A 13 -6.61 13.21 -18.75
N LEU A 14 -6.49 12.23 -19.64
CA LEU A 14 -5.52 11.16 -19.55
C LEU A 14 -4.13 11.78 -19.76
N LEU A 15 -3.64 12.48 -18.73
CA LEU A 15 -2.23 12.82 -18.65
C LEU A 15 -1.48 11.51 -18.35
N PRO A 16 -0.34 11.23 -19.01
CA PRO A 16 0.52 10.16 -18.55
C PRO A 16 0.91 10.46 -17.11
N ALA A 17 0.64 9.52 -16.21
CA ALA A 17 1.16 9.59 -14.86
C ALA A 17 2.69 9.59 -14.98
N VAL A 18 3.32 10.70 -14.60
CA VAL A 18 4.76 10.72 -14.39
C VAL A 18 5.02 9.85 -13.17
N SER A 19 5.39 8.59 -13.40
CA SER A 19 5.98 7.74 -12.37
C SER A 19 7.37 8.31 -12.12
N MET A 20 7.50 9.12 -11.07
CA MET A 20 8.82 9.43 -10.50
C MET A 20 9.23 8.23 -9.67
N ALA A 21 10.52 7.89 -9.66
CA ALA A 21 11.01 6.85 -8.76
C ALA A 21 10.60 7.18 -7.32
N GLN A 22 9.72 6.37 -6.72
CA GLN A 22 9.02 6.73 -5.49
C GLN A 22 9.37 5.75 -4.38
N TRP A 23 9.90 6.31 -3.30
CA TRP A 23 9.97 5.61 -2.02
C TRP A 23 8.63 5.76 -1.32
N SER A 24 8.10 4.65 -0.80
CA SER A 24 6.94 4.67 0.10
C SER A 24 7.20 3.83 1.33
N ALA A 25 6.51 4.14 2.43
CA ALA A 25 6.64 3.41 3.67
C ALA A 25 5.29 3.34 4.37
N ASN A 26 5.07 2.26 5.11
CA ASN A 26 3.88 2.05 5.92
C ASN A 26 4.26 1.60 7.34
N VAL A 27 3.36 1.87 8.27
CA VAL A 27 3.43 1.39 9.65
C VAL A 27 2.02 1.03 10.10
N GLY A 28 1.90 -0.05 10.88
CA GLY A 28 0.62 -0.56 11.34
C GLY A 28 0.70 -1.12 12.75
N TYR A 29 -0.46 -1.23 13.38
CA TYR A 29 -0.65 -1.95 14.63
C TYR A 29 -2.00 -2.64 14.61
N VAL A 30 -2.05 -3.89 15.06
CA VAL A 30 -3.28 -4.68 15.14
C VAL A 30 -3.38 -5.39 16.48
N SER A 31 -4.61 -5.53 16.97
CA SER A 31 -4.97 -6.55 17.96
C SER A 31 -5.16 -7.88 17.24
N ASP A 32 -4.56 -8.94 17.77
CA ASP A 32 -4.57 -10.31 17.23
C ASP A 32 -4.00 -10.44 15.81
N TYR A 33 -2.71 -10.77 15.73
CA TYR A 33 -2.08 -11.09 14.44
C TYR A 33 -2.34 -12.54 14.07
N ILE A 34 -3.02 -12.76 12.94
CA ILE A 34 -3.35 -14.08 12.40
C ILE A 34 -2.68 -14.25 11.05
N TYR A 35 -1.67 -15.11 10.98
CA TYR A 35 -1.00 -15.45 9.73
C TYR A 35 -1.62 -16.71 9.13
N ARG A 36 -2.20 -16.58 7.93
CA ARG A 36 -2.82 -17.71 7.18
C ARG A 36 -3.80 -18.57 8.02
N GLY A 37 -4.54 -17.93 8.92
CA GLY A 37 -5.51 -18.59 9.80
C GLY A 37 -4.93 -19.14 11.11
N ILE A 38 -3.63 -18.96 11.37
CA ILE A 38 -2.97 -19.36 12.62
C ILE A 38 -2.67 -18.10 13.45
N PHE A 39 -3.18 -18.07 14.68
CA PHE A 39 -2.88 -17.00 15.63
C PHE A 39 -1.38 -16.96 15.96
N GLN A 40 -0.78 -15.78 15.91
CA GLN A 40 0.62 -15.55 16.23
C GLN A 40 0.79 -14.84 17.58
N THR A 41 0.16 -13.66 17.75
CA THR A 41 0.31 -12.81 18.94
C THR A 41 -0.92 -11.92 19.16
N GLU A 42 -1.20 -11.54 20.41
CA GLU A 42 -2.34 -10.68 20.79
C GLU A 42 -2.16 -9.23 20.32
N SER A 43 -0.93 -8.83 20.02
CA SER A 43 -0.60 -7.51 19.50
C SER A 43 0.59 -7.57 18.57
N SER A 44 0.48 -6.91 17.42
CA SER A 44 1.57 -6.85 16.44
C SER A 44 1.73 -5.44 15.90
N ALA A 45 2.96 -4.93 15.96
CA ALA A 45 3.38 -3.76 15.20
C ALA A 45 4.02 -4.23 13.89
N SER A 46 3.78 -3.49 12.80
CA SER A 46 4.35 -3.79 11.50
C SER A 46 4.86 -2.54 10.79
N ALA A 47 5.80 -2.73 9.88
CA ALA A 47 6.29 -1.67 9.00
C ALA A 47 6.81 -2.25 7.69
N GLY A 48 6.78 -1.43 6.64
CA GLY A 48 7.32 -1.77 5.34
C GLY A 48 7.90 -0.56 4.63
N ILE A 49 8.80 -0.84 3.68
CA ILE A 49 9.38 0.15 2.78
C ILE A 49 9.43 -0.40 1.36
N ASP A 50 9.10 0.46 0.41
CA ASP A 50 8.95 0.14 -1.00
C ASP A 50 9.72 1.14 -1.85
N TYR A 51 10.29 0.66 -2.95
CA TYR A 51 10.85 1.46 -4.02
C TYR A 51 10.23 1.06 -5.36
N GLU A 52 9.64 2.03 -6.05
CA GLU A 52 9.15 1.88 -7.43
C GLU A 52 10.02 2.71 -8.37
N GLY A 53 10.67 2.08 -9.34
CA GLY A 53 11.47 2.74 -10.36
C GLY A 53 10.67 3.07 -11.62
N GLU A 54 11.06 4.13 -12.33
CA GLU A 54 10.37 4.61 -13.54
C GLU A 54 10.39 3.57 -14.70
N ASN A 55 11.32 2.62 -14.64
CA ASN A 55 11.44 1.50 -15.59
C ASN A 55 10.45 0.35 -15.32
N GLY A 56 9.53 0.51 -14.36
CA GLY A 56 8.58 -0.51 -13.96
C GLY A 56 9.17 -1.59 -13.03
N PHE A 57 10.41 -1.42 -12.57
CA PHE A 57 10.99 -2.25 -11.52
C PHE A 57 10.45 -1.82 -10.16
N SER A 58 10.06 -2.77 -9.32
CA SER A 58 9.67 -2.50 -7.94
C SER A 58 10.41 -3.45 -7.00
N VAL A 59 10.70 -3.01 -5.79
CA VAL A 59 11.25 -3.86 -4.73
C VAL A 59 10.79 -3.32 -3.38
N GLY A 60 10.47 -4.22 -2.47
CA GLY A 60 10.08 -3.82 -1.13
C GLY A 60 10.27 -4.93 -0.12
N THR A 61 10.17 -4.52 1.14
CA THR A 61 10.19 -5.43 2.28
C THR A 61 9.19 -4.96 3.31
N TRP A 62 8.66 -5.94 4.03
CA TRP A 62 7.71 -5.73 5.11
C TRP A 62 8.07 -6.65 6.27
N GLY A 63 7.76 -6.22 7.49
CA GLY A 63 7.84 -7.11 8.64
C GLY A 63 6.90 -6.73 9.78
N ALA A 64 6.63 -7.73 10.63
CA ALA A 64 5.79 -7.62 11.82
C ALA A 64 6.41 -8.35 13.01
N ASP A 65 6.23 -7.79 14.20
CA ASP A 65 6.47 -8.49 15.46
C ASP A 65 5.37 -9.52 15.70
N VAL A 66 5.75 -10.80 15.76
CA VAL A 66 4.85 -11.93 15.97
C VAL A 66 5.03 -12.57 17.35
N GLY A 67 5.66 -11.86 18.30
CA GLY A 67 5.82 -12.27 19.69
C GLY A 67 7.01 -13.22 19.93
N GLU A 68 7.22 -14.20 19.05
CA GLU A 68 8.41 -15.09 19.09
C GLU A 68 9.55 -14.61 18.16
N GLY A 69 9.38 -13.46 17.50
CA GLY A 69 10.35 -12.90 16.57
C GLY A 69 9.70 -11.95 15.57
N ILE A 70 10.39 -11.72 14.44
CA ILE A 70 9.89 -10.90 13.34
C ILE A 70 9.54 -11.80 12.16
N GLU A 71 8.29 -11.72 11.70
CA GLU A 71 7.88 -12.21 10.39
C GLU A 71 8.32 -11.19 9.32
N THR A 72 8.95 -11.64 8.24
CA THR A 72 9.47 -10.75 7.18
C THR A 72 9.15 -11.26 5.80
N ASP A 73 8.81 -10.33 4.91
CA ASP A 73 8.59 -10.58 3.49
C ASP A 73 9.53 -9.71 2.64
N LEU A 74 9.94 -10.26 1.49
CA LEU A 74 10.68 -9.56 0.44
C LEU A 74 9.98 -9.82 -0.90
N TYR A 75 9.77 -8.77 -1.69
CA TYR A 75 9.15 -8.84 -3.00
C TYR A 75 9.84 -7.92 -4.01
N PHE A 76 9.74 -8.28 -5.28
CA PHE A 76 10.39 -7.63 -6.43
C PHE A 76 9.61 -7.90 -7.74
#